data_AF-D7JER2-F1
#
_entry.id   AF-D7JER2-F1
#
_cell.length_a   1.000
_cell.length_b   1.000
_cell.length_c   1.000
_cell.angle_alpha   90.00
_cell.angle_beta   90.00
_cell.angle_gamma   90.00
#
_symmetry.space_group_name_H-M   'P 1'
#
loop_
_entity.id
_entity.type
_entity.pdbx_description
1 polymer ?
#
loop_
_entity_poly.entity_id
_entity_poly.type
_entity_poly.pdbx_seq_one_letter_code
_entity_poly.pdbx_strand_id
1 'polypeptide(L)'
;MVDLKSKAMELKKHLCGEKILCQSKFDSLNNQTFDDVILQLKRELQETYPQTKLKPLMRSIHYSNNFTDERLKENALLLDEIEQYLVINKFLDHDISVAYFNDRITSGNFVITPIALVGVMIESLLLSKGRK
;
A
#
# COMPACT_ATOMS: atom_id res chain seq x y z
N MET A 1 10.40 -16.52 -0.86
CA MET A 1 9.90 -15.75 0.30
C MET A 1 9.51 -14.37 -0.21
N VAL A 2 8.36 -13.83 0.19
CA VAL A 2 7.91 -12.50 -0.25
C VAL A 2 8.81 -11.44 0.38
N ASP A 3 9.46 -10.61 -0.45
CA ASP A 3 10.27 -9.48 0.00
C ASP A 3 9.40 -8.20 -0.01
N LEU A 4 8.86 -7.85 1.14
CA LEU A 4 7.99 -6.68 1.31
C LEU A 4 8.72 -5.36 1.05
N LYS A 5 10.01 -5.28 1.37
CA LYS A 5 10.79 -4.06 1.12
C LYS A 5 10.91 -3.82 -0.38
N SER A 6 11.26 -4.86 -1.15
CA SER A 6 11.33 -4.74 -2.61
C SER A 6 10.00 -4.33 -3.22
N LYS A 7 8.88 -4.90 -2.74
CA LYS A 7 7.51 -4.50 -3.17
C LYS A 7 7.16 -3.06 -2.82
N ALA A 8 7.48 -2.60 -1.61
CA ALA A 8 7.24 -1.21 -1.21
C ALA A 8 8.07 -0.23 -2.06
N MET A 9 9.31 -0.59 -2.40
CA MET A 9 10.15 0.19 -3.30
C MET A 9 9.61 0.22 -4.73
N GLU A 10 9.00 -0.86 -5.20
CA GLU A 10 8.29 -0.91 -6.48
C GLU A 10 7.08 0.03 -6.45
N LEU A 11 6.25 -0.02 -5.40
CA LEU A 11 5.13 0.91 -5.21
C LEU A 11 5.58 2.37 -5.21
N LYS A 12 6.66 2.69 -4.48
CA LYS A 12 7.25 4.03 -4.51
C LYS A 12 7.62 4.47 -5.92
N LYS A 13 8.35 3.62 -6.66
CA LYS A 13 8.76 3.92 -8.06
C LYS A 13 7.55 4.12 -8.95
N HIS A 14 6.53 3.28 -8.80
CA HIS A 14 5.28 3.34 -9.53
C HIS A 14 4.55 4.66 -9.30
N LEU A 15 4.31 5.03 -8.05
CA LEU A 15 3.65 6.30 -7.70
C LEU A 15 4.44 7.53 -8.19
N CYS A 16 5.77 7.47 -8.19
CA CYS A 16 6.60 8.52 -8.76
C CYS A 16 6.53 8.55 -10.30
N GLY A 17 6.55 7.39 -10.95
CA GLY A 17 6.45 7.23 -12.41
C GLY A 17 5.12 7.76 -12.96
N GLU A 18 4.03 7.48 -12.23
CA GLU A 18 2.69 7.96 -12.54
C GLU A 18 2.44 9.44 -12.16
N LYS A 19 3.49 10.12 -11.67
CA LYS A 19 3.47 11.53 -11.23
C LYS A 19 2.41 11.79 -10.16
N ILE A 20 2.13 10.79 -9.34
CA ILE A 20 1.30 10.93 -8.13
C ILE A 20 2.16 11.54 -7.03
N LEU A 21 3.41 11.09 -6.90
CA LEU A 21 4.37 11.64 -5.95
C LEU A 21 5.60 12.17 -6.68
N CYS A 22 6.32 13.12 -6.06
CA CYS A 22 7.54 13.67 -6.62
C CYS A 22 8.76 12.85 -6.16
N GLN A 23 9.56 12.36 -7.11
CA GLN A 23 10.77 11.58 -6.81
C GLN A 23 11.73 12.29 -5.85
N SER A 24 11.86 13.62 -5.97
CA SER A 24 12.80 14.40 -5.16
C SER A 24 12.48 14.43 -3.66
N LYS A 25 11.26 14.05 -3.29
CA LYS A 25 10.83 13.89 -1.90
C LYS A 25 11.39 12.64 -1.23
N PHE A 26 12.01 11.76 -2.01
CA PHE A 26 12.54 10.49 -1.55
C PHE A 26 14.08 10.38 -1.63
N ASP A 27 14.77 11.49 -1.92
CA ASP A 27 16.21 11.50 -2.26
C ASP A 27 17.14 11.27 -1.06
N SER A 28 16.63 11.27 0.17
CA SER A 28 17.45 11.25 1.40
C SER A 28 17.63 9.88 2.05
N LEU A 29 17.60 8.76 1.31
CA LEU A 29 17.31 7.48 1.97
C LEU A 29 18.05 6.27 1.38
N ASN A 30 19.35 6.19 1.67
CA ASN A 30 20.09 4.94 1.62
C ASN A 30 19.74 4.10 2.87
N ASN A 31 19.44 2.81 2.71
CA ASN A 31 19.13 1.82 3.77
C ASN A 31 17.75 1.86 4.45
N GLN A 32 16.67 2.24 3.76
CA GLN A 32 15.32 2.14 4.35
C GLN A 32 14.88 0.70 4.64
N THR A 33 14.20 0.49 5.77
CA THR A 33 13.43 -0.72 6.05
C THR A 33 12.08 -0.70 5.31
N PHE A 34 11.32 -1.80 5.36
CA PHE A 34 9.96 -1.82 4.82
C PHE A 34 9.08 -0.76 5.48
N ASP A 35 9.11 -0.68 6.81
CA ASP A 35 8.36 0.28 7.62
C ASP A 35 8.67 1.73 7.23
N ASP A 36 9.95 2.05 7.04
CA ASP A 36 10.38 3.41 6.65
C ASP A 36 9.77 3.83 5.30
N VAL A 37 9.71 2.90 4.34
CA VAL A 37 9.16 3.18 3.01
C VAL A 37 7.65 3.42 3.09
N ILE A 38 6.91 2.57 3.81
CA ILE A 38 5.45 2.71 3.95
C ILE A 38 5.10 4.01 4.68
N LEU A 39 5.78 4.30 5.79
CA LEU A 39 5.55 5.51 6.56
C LEU A 39 5.84 6.77 5.72
N GLN A 40 6.91 6.75 4.92
CA GLN A 40 7.24 7.85 4.04
C GLN A 40 6.20 8.02 2.93
N LEU A 41 5.76 6.94 2.27
CA LEU A 41 4.72 7.02 1.24
C LEU A 41 3.44 7.66 1.77
N LYS A 42 3.01 7.25 2.98
CA LYS A 42 1.85 7.84 3.65
C LYS A 42 2.06 9.33 3.93
N ARG A 43 3.24 9.73 4.43
CA ARG A 43 3.57 11.14 4.71
C ARG A 43 3.56 11.98 3.43
N GLU A 44 4.20 11.51 2.36
CA GLU A 44 4.26 12.23 1.10
C GLU A 44 2.89 12.37 0.44
N LEU A 45 2.02 11.35 0.52
CA LEU A 45 0.63 11.47 0.07
C LEU A 45 -0.14 12.51 0.88
N GLN A 46 0.04 12.53 2.20
CA GLN A 46 -0.59 13.53 3.07
C GLN A 46 -0.12 14.95 2.77
N GLU A 47 1.18 15.15 2.53
CA GLU A 47 1.75 16.45 2.18
C GLU A 47 1.37 16.92 0.77
N THR A 48 1.33 15.99 -0.18
CA THR A 48 0.99 16.30 -1.58
C THR A 48 -0.51 16.56 -1.74
N TYR A 49 -1.36 15.86 -0.99
CA TYR A 49 -2.82 15.95 -1.07
C TYR A 49 -3.47 16.29 0.29
N PRO A 50 -3.14 17.45 0.89
CA PRO A 50 -3.53 17.79 2.27
C PRO A 50 -5.05 18.01 2.45
N GLN A 51 -5.79 18.18 1.35
CA GLN A 51 -7.25 18.32 1.37
C GLN A 51 -7.98 16.96 1.38
N THR A 52 -7.26 15.85 1.24
CA THR A 52 -7.85 14.51 1.29
C THR A 52 -8.30 14.18 2.71
N LYS A 53 -9.59 13.92 2.88
CA LYS A 53 -10.16 13.52 4.17
C LYS A 53 -10.34 12.01 4.20
N LEU A 54 -9.46 11.33 4.92
CA LEU A 54 -9.55 9.88 5.13
C LEU A 54 -10.80 9.53 5.94
N LYS A 55 -11.45 8.44 5.57
CA LYS A 55 -12.49 7.82 6.37
C LYS A 55 -11.84 7.01 7.49
N PRO A 56 -12.38 7.03 8.72
CA PRO A 56 -11.89 6.17 9.79
C PRO A 56 -11.95 4.70 9.37
N LEU A 57 -10.83 4.00 9.52
CA LEU A 57 -10.76 2.56 9.26
C LEU A 57 -11.47 1.78 10.38
N MET A 58 -12.33 0.83 10.02
CA MET A 58 -12.93 -0.10 10.97
C MET A 58 -11.91 -1.16 11.41
N ARG A 59 -11.02 -0.76 12.33
CA ARG A 59 -9.90 -1.60 12.78
C ARG A 59 -10.35 -2.95 13.32
N SER A 60 -11.54 -3.07 13.92
CA SER A 60 -12.05 -4.32 14.51
C SER A 60 -12.29 -5.46 13.51
N ILE A 61 -12.43 -5.16 12.22
CA ILE A 61 -12.69 -6.17 11.17
C ILE A 61 -11.53 -6.33 10.18
N HIS A 62 -10.41 -5.65 10.42
CA HIS A 62 -9.29 -5.61 9.50
C HIS A 62 -8.55 -6.97 9.43
N TYR A 63 -8.12 -7.38 8.23
CA TYR A 63 -7.50 -8.70 8.00
C TYR A 63 -6.20 -8.89 8.81
N SER A 64 -5.52 -7.81 9.19
CA SER A 64 -4.30 -7.85 9.98
C SER A 64 -4.51 -8.04 11.49
N ASN A 65 -5.76 -8.10 11.98
CA ASN A 65 -6.02 -8.16 13.42
C ASN A 65 -5.39 -9.36 14.14
N ASN A 66 -5.29 -10.48 13.44
CA ASN A 66 -4.71 -11.72 13.97
C ASN A 66 -3.19 -11.84 13.69
N PHE A 67 -2.54 -10.78 13.18
CA PHE A 67 -1.10 -10.79 12.98
C PHE A 67 -0.41 -10.72 14.34
N THR A 68 0.52 -11.64 14.59
CA THR A 68 1.36 -11.62 15.81
C THR A 68 2.43 -10.52 15.76
N ASP A 69 2.87 -10.16 14.55
CA ASP A 69 3.80 -9.05 14.33
C ASP A 69 3.04 -7.72 14.29
N GLU A 70 3.11 -6.98 15.39
CA GLU A 70 2.45 -5.67 15.54
C GLU A 70 2.96 -4.63 14.54
N ARG A 71 4.24 -4.67 14.15
CA ARG A 71 4.76 -3.73 13.13
C ARG A 71 4.17 -4.03 11.77
N LEU A 72 4.09 -5.31 11.40
CA LEU A 72 3.46 -5.72 10.14
C LEU A 72 1.97 -5.36 10.14
N LYS A 73 1.30 -5.51 11.28
CA LYS A 73 -0.10 -5.09 11.47
C LYS A 73 -0.28 -3.60 11.27
N GLU A 74 0.57 -2.77 11.86
CA GLU A 74 0.55 -1.31 11.67
C GLU A 74 0.78 -0.92 10.22
N ASN A 75 1.76 -1.54 9.54
CA ASN A 75 2.01 -1.30 8.11
C ASN A 75 0.80 -1.68 7.24
N ALA A 76 0.09 -2.76 7.58
CA ALA A 76 -1.14 -3.14 6.87
C ALA A 76 -2.21 -2.05 7.00
N LEU A 77 -2.36 -1.43 8.18
CA LEU A 77 -3.29 -0.31 8.39
C LEU A 77 -2.85 0.96 7.67
N LEU A 78 -1.54 1.22 7.59
CA LEU A 78 -1.00 2.34 6.81
C LEU A 78 -1.22 2.15 5.31
N LEU A 79 -1.17 0.91 4.81
CA LEU A 79 -1.47 0.59 3.41
C LEU A 79 -2.94 0.87 3.06
N ASP A 80 -3.88 0.63 3.97
CA ASP A 80 -5.29 1.04 3.80
C ASP A 80 -5.43 2.57 3.73
N GLU A 81 -4.68 3.32 4.55
CA GLU A 81 -4.67 4.79 4.45
C GLU A 81 -4.10 5.26 3.10
N ILE A 82 -3.02 4.62 2.63
CA ILE A 82 -2.46 4.87 1.29
C ILE A 82 -3.48 4.57 0.20
N GLU A 83 -4.18 3.43 0.27
CA GLU A 83 -5.27 3.09 -0.67
C GLU A 83 -6.32 4.20 -0.69
N GLN A 84 -6.77 4.66 0.48
CA GLN A 84 -7.76 5.73 0.57
C GLN A 84 -7.27 7.02 -0.10
N TYR A 85 -6.02 7.42 0.08
CA TYR A 85 -5.45 8.56 -0.65
C TYR A 85 -5.55 8.35 -2.16
N LEU A 86 -5.17 7.17 -2.65
CA LEU A 86 -5.19 6.87 -4.08
C LEU A 86 -6.62 6.83 -4.65
N VAL A 87 -7.57 6.24 -3.92
CA VAL A 87 -8.98 6.13 -4.33
C VAL A 87 -9.70 7.48 -4.30
N ILE A 88 -9.56 8.24 -3.21
CA ILE A 88 -10.25 9.53 -3.05
C ILE A 88 -9.77 10.53 -4.10
N ASN A 89 -8.46 10.54 -4.39
CA ASN A 89 -7.86 11.40 -5.42
C ASN A 89 -7.97 10.83 -6.84
N LYS A 90 -8.74 9.75 -7.05
CA LYS A 90 -9.06 9.16 -8.36
C LYS A 90 -7.84 8.61 -9.12
N PHE A 91 -6.81 8.20 -8.39
CA PHE A 91 -5.67 7.47 -8.96
C PHE A 91 -5.92 5.96 -8.99
N LEU A 92 -6.73 5.44 -8.10
CA LEU A 92 -7.05 4.01 -8.01
C LEU A 92 -8.56 3.80 -8.02
N ASP A 93 -9.03 2.81 -8.77
CA ASP A 93 -10.38 2.29 -8.64
C ASP A 93 -10.40 1.23 -7.51
N HIS A 94 -11.23 1.46 -6.50
CA HIS A 94 -11.31 0.59 -5.33
C HIS A 94 -11.80 -0.81 -5.67
N ASP A 95 -12.78 -0.93 -6.57
CA ASP A 95 -13.36 -2.23 -6.91
C ASP A 95 -12.34 -3.07 -7.67
N ILE A 96 -11.50 -2.44 -8.50
CA ILE A 96 -10.39 -3.12 -9.17
C ILE A 96 -9.32 -3.58 -8.17
N SER A 97 -8.95 -2.73 -7.20
CA SER A 97 -8.00 -3.08 -6.13
C SER A 97 -8.49 -4.29 -5.32
N VAL A 98 -9.74 -4.26 -4.88
CA VAL A 98 -10.38 -5.33 -4.10
C VAL A 98 -10.52 -6.62 -4.92
N ALA A 99 -10.93 -6.51 -6.19
CA ALA A 99 -11.03 -7.66 -7.08
C ALA A 99 -9.67 -8.34 -7.27
N TYR A 100 -8.61 -7.56 -7.49
CA TYR A 100 -7.25 -8.07 -7.59
C TYR A 100 -6.82 -8.78 -6.30
N PHE A 101 -7.03 -8.14 -5.15
CA PHE A 101 -6.65 -8.73 -3.86
C PHE A 101 -7.34 -10.08 -3.65
N ASN A 102 -8.66 -10.14 -3.84
CA ASN A 102 -9.47 -11.33 -3.65
C ASN A 102 -9.09 -12.46 -4.62
N ASP A 103 -8.93 -12.17 -5.91
CA ASP A 103 -8.51 -13.15 -6.92
C ASP A 103 -7.16 -13.77 -6.56
N ARG A 104 -6.20 -12.95 -6.12
CA ARG A 104 -4.86 -13.41 -5.77
C ARG A 104 -4.85 -14.29 -4.51
N ILE A 105 -5.52 -13.88 -3.43
CA ILE A 105 -5.51 -14.66 -2.18
C ILE A 105 -6.34 -15.94 -2.25
N THR A 106 -7.30 -16.02 -3.18
CA THR A 106 -8.14 -17.21 -3.39
C THR A 106 -7.62 -18.15 -4.47
N SER A 107 -6.53 -17.76 -5.16
CA SER A 107 -5.86 -18.64 -6.13
C SER A 107 -5.37 -19.93 -5.45
N GLY A 108 -5.56 -21.07 -6.12
CA GLY A 108 -5.35 -22.40 -5.51
C GLY A 108 -3.92 -22.72 -5.06
N ASN A 109 -2.94 -21.88 -5.43
CA ASN A 109 -1.54 -21.98 -5.04
C ASN A 109 -1.12 -20.92 -4.01
N PHE A 110 -2.03 -20.09 -3.52
CA PHE A 110 -1.71 -19.05 -2.54
C PHE A 110 -1.60 -19.63 -1.13
N VAL A 111 -0.46 -19.38 -0.48
CA VAL A 111 -0.25 -19.73 0.92
C VAL A 111 -0.56 -18.52 1.79
N ILE A 112 -1.67 -18.57 2.52
CA ILE A 112 -2.12 -17.48 3.38
C ILE A 112 -1.16 -17.32 4.56
N THR A 113 -0.39 -16.23 4.53
CA THR A 113 0.47 -15.78 5.63
C THR A 113 0.38 -14.27 5.76
N PRO A 114 0.65 -13.68 6.95
CA PRO A 114 0.62 -12.23 7.13
C PRO A 114 1.47 -11.47 6.09
N ILE A 115 2.69 -11.95 5.84
CA ILE A 115 3.62 -11.36 4.86
C ILE A 115 3.05 -11.48 3.44
N ALA A 116 2.45 -12.61 3.08
CA ALA A 116 1.85 -12.78 1.76
C ALA A 116 0.64 -11.86 1.55
N LEU A 117 -0.23 -11.71 2.56
CA LEU A 117 -1.39 -10.81 2.50
C LEU A 117 -0.96 -9.35 2.31
N VAL A 118 0.00 -8.88 3.09
CA VAL A 118 0.57 -7.52 2.94
C VAL A 118 1.23 -7.36 1.56
N GLY A 119 1.90 -8.40 1.07
CA GLY A 119 2.48 -8.40 -0.27
C GLY A 119 1.44 -8.21 -1.37
N VAL A 120 0.30 -8.89 -1.29
CA VAL A 120 -0.81 -8.75 -2.24
C VAL A 120 -1.49 -7.39 -2.12
N MET A 121 -1.61 -6.84 -0.91
CA MET A 121 -2.10 -5.47 -0.71
C MET A 121 -1.21 -4.45 -1.44
N ILE A 122 0.13 -4.58 -1.34
CA ILE A 122 1.03 -3.69 -2.09
C ILE A 122 0.86 -3.88 -3.59
N GLU A 123 0.70 -5.13 -4.06
CA GLU A 123 0.44 -5.42 -5.48
C GLU A 123 -0.85 -4.76 -5.99
N SER A 124 -1.93 -4.73 -5.21
CA SER A 124 -3.19 -4.09 -5.64
C SER A 124 -3.05 -2.58 -5.81
N LEU A 125 -2.22 -1.93 -4.98
CA LEU A 125 -1.94 -0.49 -5.08
C LEU A 125 -1.14 -0.13 -6.34
N LEU A 126 -0.40 -1.07 -6.94
CA LEU A 126 0.30 -0.87 -8.22
C LEU A 126 -0.68 -0.70 -9.40
N LEU A 127 -1.97 -0.95 -9.20
CA LEU A 127 -3.01 -0.66 -10.20
C LEU A 127 -3.37 0.83 -10.24
N SER A 128 -2.84 1.65 -9.32
CA SER A 128 -3.05 3.10 -9.34
C SER A 128 -2.46 3.69 -10.62
N LYS A 129 -3.25 4.46 -11.37
CA LYS A 129 -2.89 4.95 -12.71
C LYS A 129 -2.32 3.86 -13.64
N GLY A 130 -3.10 2.80 -13.84
CA GLY A 130 -3.07 1.99 -15.08
C GLY A 130 -4.40 1.24 -15.25
N ARG A 131 -5.22 1.43 -16.28
CA ARG A 131 -4.95 1.76 -17.70
C ARG A 131 -5.60 3.07 -18.19
N LYS A 132 -4.96 3.69 -19.19
CA LYS A 132 -5.63 4.57 -20.17
C LYS A 132 -6.65 3.78 -20.98
#